data_AF-A0A6M0AZT2-F1
#
_entry.id   AF-A0A6M0AZT2-F1
#
_cell.length_a   1.000
_cell.length_b   1.000
_cell.length_c   1.000
_cell.angle_alpha   90.00
_cell.angle_beta   90.00
_cell.angle_gamma   90.00
#
_symmetry.space_group_name_H-M   'P 1'
#
loop_
_entity.id
_entity.type
_entity.pdbx_description
1 polymer ?
#
loop_
_entity_poly.entity_id
_entity_poly.type
_entity_poly.pdbx_seq_one_letter_code
_entity_poly.pdbx_strand_id
1 'polypeptide(L)' 'MSPAITITKDDILEEVKQSGKIPEIIEAITTRKLIAAAAAEAGIKVETEELQDAADKFRIVSQLGSAEDTWAWLEKHG' A
#
# COMPACT_ATOMS: atom_id res chain seq x y z
N MET A 1 4.18 2.42 31.29
CA MET A 1 4.08 3.23 30.06
C MET A 1 5.44 3.21 29.40
N SER A 2 5.60 2.50 28.29
CA SER A 2 6.84 2.51 27.53
C SER A 2 7.05 3.90 26.92
N PRO A 3 8.26 4.49 27.00
CA PRO A 3 8.53 5.77 26.36
C PRO A 3 8.24 5.67 24.85
N ALA A 4 7.58 6.69 24.29
CA ALA A 4 7.29 6.74 22.86
C ALA A 4 8.61 6.87 22.09
N ILE A 5 8.97 5.82 21.35
CA ILE A 5 10.13 5.84 20.45
C ILE A 5 9.66 6.50 19.16
N THR A 6 10.28 7.63 18.80
CA THR A 6 10.00 8.29 17.52
C THR A 6 10.82 7.61 16.43
N ILE A 7 10.14 7.04 15.43
CA ILE A 7 10.79 6.44 14.27
C ILE A 7 10.72 7.46 13.13
N THR A 8 11.88 7.81 12.58
CA THR A 8 11.99 8.71 11.44
C THR A 8 12.17 7.96 10.13
N LYS A 9 12.08 8.66 9.00
CA LYS A 9 12.33 8.07 7.69
C LYS A 9 13.77 7.60 7.53
N ASP A 10 14.72 8.29 8.17
CA ASP A 10 16.13 7.94 8.11
C ASP A 10 16.40 6.64 8.87
N ASP A 11 15.77 6.44 10.03
CA ASP A 11 15.86 5.19 10.78
C ASP A 11 15.38 3.98 9.95
N ILE A 12 14.28 4.15 9.20
CA ILE A 12 13.76 3.13 8.29
C ILE A 12 14.75 2.86 7.15
N LEU A 13 15.34 3.91 6.58
CA LEU A 13 16.29 3.78 5.48
C LEU A 13 17.58 3.09 5.93
N GLU A 14 18.05 3.37 7.14
CA GLU A 14 19.20 2.68 7.74
C GLU A 14 18.91 1.21 7.99
N GLU A 15 17.74 0.88 8.55
CA GLU A 15 17.33 -0.52 8.76
C GLU A 15 17.19 -1.27 7.43
N VAL A 16 16.65 -0.64 6.39
CA VAL A 16 16.57 -1.22 5.04
C VAL A 16 17.96 -1.51 4.47
N LYS A 17 18.94 -0.63 4.70
CA LYS A 17 20.34 -0.86 4.29
C LYS A 17 20.97 -2.01 5.06
N GLN A 18 20.75 -2.06 6.37
CA GLN A 18 21.35 -3.07 7.26
C GLN A 18 20.71 -4.45 7.07
N SER A 19 19.41 -4.52 6.81
CA SER A 19 18.67 -5.77 6.61
C SER A 19 18.98 -6.50 5.30
N GLY A 20 19.75 -5.88 4.39
CA GLY A 20 20.08 -6.48 3.09
C GLY A 20 18.90 -6.58 2.12
N LYS A 21 17.75 -5.98 2.43
CA LYS A 21 16.52 -6.04 1.62
C LYS A 21 16.49 -5.07 0.45
N ILE A 22 17.55 -4.28 0.24
CA ILE A 22 17.65 -3.32 -0.87
C ILE A 22 17.32 -3.96 -2.23
N PRO A 23 17.87 -5.14 -2.61
CA PRO A 23 17.58 -5.73 -3.92
C PRO A 23 16.09 -6.06 -4.10
N GLU A 24 15.46 -6.65 -3.09
CA GLU A 24 14.02 -6.98 -3.09
C GLU A 24 13.17 -5.71 -3.23
N ILE A 25 13.52 -4.65 -2.51
CA ILE A 25 12.82 -3.37 -2.58
C ILE A 25 12.98 -2.73 -3.98
N ILE A 26 14.16 -2.84 -4.59
CA ILE A 26 14.40 -2.35 -5.95
C ILE A 26 13.54 -3.12 -6.97
N GLU A 27 13.45 -4.45 -6.85
CA GLU A 27 12.59 -5.25 -7.73
C GLU A 27 11.11 -4.89 -7.56
N ALA A 28 10.64 -4.72 -6.32
CA ALA A 28 9.27 -4.30 -6.03
C ALA A 28 8.97 -2.88 -6.57
N ILE A 29 9.93 -1.96 -6.52
CA ILE A 29 9.79 -0.62 -7.10
C ILE A 29 9.75 -0.71 -8.63
N THR A 30 10.66 -1.49 -9.22
CA THR A 30 10.76 -1.63 -10.68
C THR A 30 9.50 -2.24 -11.26
N THR A 31 9.00 -3.31 -10.65
CA THR A 31 7.73 -3.95 -11.03
C THR A 31 6.57 -2.95 -11.01
N ARG A 32 6.43 -2.17 -9.93
CA ARG A 32 5.37 -1.16 -9.83
C ARG A 32 5.49 -0.09 -10.92
N LYS A 33 6.70 0.38 -11.22
CA LYS A 33 6.92 1.37 -12.28
C LYS A 33 6.62 0.81 -13.68
N LEU A 34 7.01 -0.44 -13.95
CA LEU A 34 6.69 -1.11 -15.21
C LEU A 34 5.19 -1.28 -15.41
N ILE A 35 4.46 -1.70 -14.38
CA ILE A 35 3.00 -1.82 -14.43
C ILE A 35 2.37 -0.45 -14.70
N ALA A 36 2.80 0.59 -13.98
CA ALA A 36 2.27 1.95 -14.18
C ALA A 36 2.57 2.47 -15.61
N ALA A 37 3.76 2.21 -16.15
CA ALA A 37 4.12 2.59 -17.50
C ALA A 37 3.27 1.83 -18.55
N ALA A 38 3.13 0.51 -18.41
CA ALA A 38 2.31 -0.29 -19.31
C ALA A 38 0.83 0.10 -19.27
N ALA A 39 0.29 0.41 -18.07
CA ALA A 39 -1.07 0.92 -17.93
C ALA A 39 -1.25 2.27 -18.64
N ALA A 40 -0.28 3.19 -18.48
CA ALA A 40 -0.31 4.48 -19.16
C ALA A 40 -0.20 4.35 -20.69
N GLU A 41 0.68 3.48 -21.19
CA GLU A 41 0.83 3.18 -22.63
C GLU A 41 -0.44 2.56 -23.22
N ALA A 42 -1.12 1.69 -22.47
CA ALA A 42 -2.41 1.12 -22.84
C ALA A 42 -3.58 2.12 -22.72
N GLY A 43 -3.33 3.36 -22.29
CA GLY A 43 -4.37 4.38 -22.08
C GLY A 43 -5.31 4.05 -20.92
N ILE A 44 -4.91 3.16 -20.01
CA ILE A 44 -5.68 2.83 -18.80
C ILE A 44 -5.54 4.00 -17.84
N LYS A 45 -6.57 4.84 -17.82
CA LYS A 45 -6.71 5.92 -16.85
C LYS A 45 -7.65 5.44 -15.76
N VAL A 46 -7.22 5.59 -14.52
CA VAL A 46 -8.01 5.21 -13.35
C VAL A 46 -8.54 6.49 -12.73
N GLU A 47 -9.84 6.72 -12.82
CA GLU A 47 -10.48 7.87 -12.20
C GLU A 47 -10.79 7.60 -10.71
N THR A 48 -10.94 8.68 -9.94
CA THR A 48 -11.23 8.58 -8.50
C THR A 48 -12.56 7.87 -8.22
N GLU A 49 -13.54 8.03 -9.11
CA GLU A 49 -14.84 7.36 -9.02
C GLU A 49 -14.69 5.85 -9.20
N GLU A 50 -13.93 5.40 -10.18
CA GLU A 50 -13.67 3.97 -10.42
C GLU A 50 -12.90 3.32 -9.27
N LEU A 51 -11.96 4.07 -8.66
CA LEU A 51 -11.27 3.63 -7.44
C LEU A 51 -12.23 3.47 -6.26
N GLN A 52 -13.13 4.44 -6.08
CA GLN A 52 -14.11 4.40 -5.01
C GLN A 52 -15.10 3.24 -5.21
N ASP A 53 -15.59 3.05 -6.43
CA ASP A 53 -16.46 1.94 -6.79
C ASP A 53 -15.80 0.57 -6.56
N ALA A 54 -14.51 0.44 -6.89
CA ALA A 54 -13.74 -0.77 -6.62
C ALA A 54 -13.58 -1.01 -5.11
N ALA A 55 -13.31 0.05 -4.34
CA ALA A 55 -13.21 -0.02 -2.89
C ALA A 55 -14.56 -0.40 -2.24
N ASP A 56 -15.67 0.13 -2.73
CA ASP A 56 -17.01 -0.18 -2.23
C ASP A 56 -17.43 -1.60 -2.57
N LYS A 57 -17.14 -2.08 -3.79
CA LYS A 57 -17.32 -3.50 -4.15
C LYS A 57 -16.49 -4.42 -3.25
N PHE A 58 -15.24 -4.05 -2.98
CA PHE A 58 -14.39 -4.80 -2.05
C PHE A 58 -15.01 -4.86 -0.65
N ARG A 59 -15.45 -3.72 -0.10
CA ARG A 59 -16.12 -3.67 1.21
C ARG A 59 -17.37 -4.55 1.25
N ILE A 60 -18.20 -4.52 0.19
CA ILE A 60 -19.40 -5.35 0.09
C ILE A 60 -19.03 -6.85 0.10
N VAL A 61 -18.06 -7.27 -0.71
CA VAL A 61 -17.61 -8.67 -0.78
C VAL A 61 -17.00 -9.13 0.55
N SER A 62 -16.24 -8.25 1.20
CA SER A 62 -15.60 -8.51 2.49
C SER A 62 -16.51 -8.28 3.70
N GLN A 63 -17.79 -7.96 3.49
CA GLN A 63 -18.79 -7.69 4.53
C GLN A 63 -18.39 -6.57 5.50
N LEU A 64 -17.62 -5.59 5.01
CA LEU A 64 -17.16 -4.42 5.76
C LEU A 64 -18.23 -3.32 5.64
N GLY A 65 -19.23 -3.39 6.51
CA GLY A 65 -20.40 -2.50 6.47
C GLY A 65 -20.17 -1.12 7.09
N SER A 66 -19.16 -0.97 7.94
CA SER A 66 -18.82 0.28 8.61
C SER A 66 -17.38 0.72 8.33
N ALA A 67 -17.10 2.00 8.61
CA ALA A 67 -15.74 2.52 8.55
C ALA A 67 -14.85 1.82 9.59
N GLU A 68 -15.39 1.55 10.77
CA GLU A 68 -14.73 0.85 11.87
C GLU A 68 -14.35 -0.59 11.48
N ASP A 69 -15.24 -1.32 10.81
CA ASP A 69 -14.94 -2.67 10.31
C ASP A 69 -13.84 -2.64 9.25
N THR A 70 -13.85 -1.62 8.38
CA THR A 70 -12.81 -1.43 7.37
C THR A 70 -11.45 -1.18 8.01
N TRP A 71 -11.41 -0.33 9.05
CA TRP A 71 -10.18 -0.07 9.81
C TRP A 71 -9.66 -1.31 10.52
N ALA A 72 -10.53 -2.06 11.21
CA ALA A 72 -10.15 -3.30 11.86
C ALA A 72 -9.62 -4.36 10.87
N TRP A 73 -10.19 -4.40 9.65
CA TRP A 73 -9.69 -5.27 8.59
C TRP A 73 -8.31 -4.85 8.09
N LEU A 74 -8.09 -3.55 7.87
CA LEU A 74 -6.80 -3.00 7.45
C LEU A 74 -5.71 -3.22 8.49
N GLU A 75 -6.00 -3.11 9.78
CA GLU A 75 -5.01 -3.41 10.83
C GLU A 75 -4.54 -4.87 10.82
N LYS A 76 -5.40 -5.78 10.34
CA LYS A 76 -5.11 -7.21 10.28
C LYS A 76 -4.42 -7.64 8.98
N HIS A 77 -4.66 -6.93 7.89
CA HIS A 77 -4.29 -7.35 6.53
C HIS A 77 -3.47 -6.33 5.73
N GLY A 78 -3.26 -5.12 6.26
CA GLY A 78 -2.54 -4.01 5.64
C GLY A 78 -1.02 -4.09 5.75
#